data_AF-A0A821F044-F1
#
_entry.id   AF-A0A821F044-F1
#
_cell.length_a   1.000
_cell.length_b   1.000
_cell.length_c   1.000
_cell.angle_alpha   90.00
_cell.angle_beta   90.00
_cell.angle_gamma   90.00
#
_symmetry.space_group_name_H-M   'P 1'
#
loop_
_entity.id
_entity.type
_entity.pdbx_description
1 polymer ?
#
loop_
_entity_poly.entity_id
_entity_poly.type
_entity_poly.pdbx_seq_one_letter_code
_entity_poly.pdbx_strand_id
1 'polypeptide(L)'
;LMDNQELRTLITLCGGHTCSSLRTDQVTRWTAQGKMIVVLCEQSYVQERQDKYWKCVELGIRFCSPEFIIESIAQYQVQDYAIYEEEPQQNADDNDEE
;
A
#
# COMPACT_ATOMS: atom_id res chain seq x y z
N LEU A 1 12.86 2.45 -11.64
CA LEU A 1 11.81 1.85 -10.80
C LEU A 1 12.37 0.56 -10.24
N MET A 2 12.46 0.44 -8.90
CA MET A 2 12.92 -0.77 -8.24
C MET A 2 11.99 -1.93 -8.60
N ASP A 3 12.53 -3.12 -8.85
CA ASP A 3 11.68 -4.24 -9.19
C ASP A 3 10.95 -4.81 -7.95
N ASN A 4 9.84 -5.51 -8.18
CA ASN A 4 9.03 -6.09 -7.12
C ASN A 4 9.77 -7.13 -6.27
N GLN A 5 10.75 -7.83 -6.83
CA GLN A 5 11.58 -8.83 -6.15
C GLN A 5 12.67 -8.20 -5.28
N GLU A 6 13.29 -7.11 -5.71
CA GLU A 6 14.19 -6.28 -4.92
C GLU A 6 13.45 -5.74 -3.69
N LEU A 7 12.27 -5.16 -3.90
CA LEU A 7 11.44 -4.62 -2.82
C LEU A 7 11.04 -5.71 -1.81
N ARG A 8 10.62 -6.90 -2.30
CA ARG A 8 10.32 -8.05 -1.43
C ARG A 8 11.53 -8.51 -0.62
N THR A 9 12.71 -8.48 -1.23
CA THR A 9 13.96 -8.86 -0.57
C THR A 9 14.28 -7.90 0.56
N LEU A 10 14.18 -6.59 0.31
CA LEU A 10 14.38 -5.55 1.33
C LEU A 10 13.41 -5.69 2.51
N ILE A 11 12.12 -5.85 2.22
CA ILE A 11 11.10 -6.06 3.27
C ILE A 11 11.46 -7.27 4.13
N THR A 12 11.86 -8.38 3.50
CA THR A 12 12.17 -9.63 4.21
C THR A 12 13.45 -9.49 5.06
N LEU A 13 14.48 -8.83 4.55
CA LEU A 13 15.73 -8.58 5.28
C LEU A 13 15.50 -7.70 6.52
N CYS A 14 14.50 -6.81 6.48
CA CYS A 14 14.09 -5.97 7.60
C CYS A 14 13.04 -6.64 8.52
N GLY A 15 12.76 -7.94 8.35
CA GLY A 15 11.83 -8.69 9.20
C GLY A 15 10.34 -8.52 8.84
N GLY A 16 10.03 -7.85 7.75
CA GLY A 16 8.69 -7.76 7.20
C GLY A 16 8.24 -9.07 6.53
N HIS A 17 6.94 -9.18 6.31
CA HIS A 17 6.35 -10.32 5.59
C HIS A 17 5.67 -9.83 4.32
N THR A 18 5.85 -10.56 3.23
CA THR A 18 5.14 -10.30 1.97
C THR A 18 4.20 -11.44 1.66
N CYS A 19 3.07 -11.11 1.03
CA CYS A 19 2.07 -12.07 0.57
C CYS A 19 1.55 -11.62 -0.79
N SER A 20 1.32 -12.59 -1.68
CA SER A 20 0.80 -12.34 -3.02
C SER A 20 -0.73 -12.37 -3.08
N SER A 21 -1.37 -12.98 -2.08
CA SER A 21 -2.81 -13.05 -1.94
C SER A 21 -3.18 -12.85 -0.48
N LEU A 22 -4.16 -11.99 -0.23
CA LEU A 22 -4.69 -11.70 1.08
C LEU A 22 -6.02 -12.40 1.26
N ARG A 23 -6.16 -13.17 2.33
CA ARG A 23 -7.44 -13.73 2.77
C ARG A 23 -7.93 -12.97 4.00
N THR A 24 -9.23 -12.80 4.14
CA THR A 24 -9.84 -12.02 5.23
C THR A 24 -9.43 -12.54 6.61
N ASP A 25 -9.37 -13.86 6.81
CA ASP A 25 -8.92 -14.49 8.06
C ASP A 25 -7.47 -14.12 8.42
N GLN A 26 -6.60 -14.03 7.41
CA GLN A 26 -5.21 -13.63 7.58
C GLN A 26 -5.08 -12.17 7.98
N VAL A 27 -5.88 -11.28 7.37
CA VAL A 27 -5.95 -9.85 7.72
C VAL A 27 -6.35 -9.71 9.17
N THR A 28 -7.48 -10.29 9.56
CA THR A 28 -8.00 -10.21 10.93
C THR A 28 -6.96 -10.68 11.95
N ARG A 29 -6.28 -11.80 11.67
CA ARG A 29 -5.23 -12.33 12.56
C ARG A 29 -4.03 -11.37 12.68
N TRP A 30 -3.56 -10.81 11.58
CA TRP A 30 -2.40 -9.91 11.60
C TRP A 30 -2.73 -8.57 12.26
N THR A 31 -3.91 -8.01 11.98
CA THR A 31 -4.39 -6.81 12.67
C THR A 31 -4.53 -7.05 14.17
N ALA A 32 -5.06 -8.21 14.60
CA ALA A 32 -5.15 -8.58 16.02
C ALA A 32 -3.76 -8.74 16.70
N GLN A 33 -2.71 -8.99 15.92
CA GLN A 33 -1.33 -9.03 16.39
C GLN A 33 -0.65 -7.65 16.40
N GLY A 34 -1.39 -6.57 16.09
CA GLY A 34 -0.85 -5.22 15.98
C GLY A 34 0.04 -5.02 14.76
N LYS A 35 -0.06 -5.87 13.73
CA LYS A 35 0.70 -5.70 12.49
C LYS A 35 0.04 -4.66 11.60
N MET A 36 0.87 -3.81 11.03
CA MET A 36 0.48 -2.94 9.92
C MET A 36 0.46 -3.75 8.63
N ILE A 37 -0.59 -3.57 7.84
CA ILE A 37 -0.79 -4.25 6.55
C ILE A 37 -0.97 -3.16 5.51
N VAL A 38 -0.09 -3.16 4.50
CA VAL A 38 -0.13 -2.21 3.38
C VAL A 38 0.00 -2.96 2.06
N VAL A 39 -0.64 -2.42 1.04
CA VAL A 39 -0.41 -2.77 -0.37
C VAL A 39 0.58 -1.76 -0.93
N LEU A 40 1.69 -2.24 -1.49
CA LEU A 40 2.66 -1.38 -2.15
C LEU A 40 2.37 -1.35 -3.65
N CYS A 41 2.12 -0.17 -4.20
CA CYS A 41 1.82 0.00 -5.61
C CYS A 41 2.07 1.44 -6.07
N GLU A 42 2.17 1.63 -7.38
CA GLU A 42 2.10 2.96 -7.97
C GLU A 42 0.66 3.47 -8.00
N GLN A 43 0.51 4.80 -8.01
CA GLN A 43 -0.76 5.50 -8.15
C GLN A 43 -1.61 5.05 -9.35
N SER A 44 -0.98 4.69 -10.47
CA SER A 44 -1.65 4.16 -11.67
C SER A 44 -2.49 2.91 -11.36
N TYR A 45 -1.98 2.02 -10.50
CA TYR A 45 -2.66 0.80 -10.11
C TYR A 45 -3.90 1.07 -9.24
N VAL A 46 -3.81 2.06 -8.34
CA VAL A 46 -4.96 2.49 -7.52
C VAL A 46 -6.08 2.99 -8.43
N GLN A 47 -5.72 3.75 -9.47
CA GLN A 47 -6.70 4.23 -10.44
C GLN A 47 -7.33 3.16 -11.31
N GLU A 48 -6.54 2.20 -11.78
CA GLU A 48 -7.08 1.10 -12.60
C GLU A 48 -7.92 0.12 -11.79
N ARG A 49 -7.74 0.05 -10.47
CA ARG A 49 -8.31 -1.00 -9.61
C ARG A 49 -9.06 -0.46 -8.39
N GLN A 50 -9.86 0.58 -8.58
CA GLN A 50 -10.66 1.21 -7.52
C GLN A 50 -11.52 0.19 -6.74
N ASP A 51 -12.15 -0.77 -7.41
CA ASP A 51 -12.93 -1.82 -6.71
C ASP A 51 -12.12 -2.63 -5.70
N LYS A 52 -10.85 -2.92 -6.03
CA LYS A 52 -9.95 -3.64 -5.11
C LYS A 52 -9.44 -2.73 -4.01
N TYR A 53 -9.17 -1.47 -4.36
CA TYR A 53 -8.81 -0.44 -3.39
C TYR A 53 -9.87 -0.33 -2.30
N TRP A 54 -11.13 -0.09 -2.66
CA TRP A 54 -12.21 0.10 -1.69
C TRP A 54 -12.43 -1.14 -0.79
N LYS A 55 -12.36 -2.35 -1.36
CA LYS A 55 -12.44 -3.60 -0.58
C LYS A 55 -11.31 -3.74 0.43
N CYS A 56 -10.11 -3.30 0.09
CA CYS A 56 -8.97 -3.33 0.99
C CYS A 56 -9.10 -2.25 2.09
N VAL A 57 -9.59 -1.06 1.74
CA VAL A 57 -9.87 0.02 2.71
C VAL A 57 -10.93 -0.40 3.73
N GLU A 58 -11.99 -1.10 3.32
CA GLU A 58 -12.99 -1.68 4.23
C GLU A 58 -12.39 -2.65 5.25
N LEU A 59 -11.26 -3.28 4.91
CA LEU A 59 -10.50 -4.18 5.79
C LEU A 59 -9.41 -3.46 6.60
N GLY A 60 -9.32 -2.12 6.50
CA GLY A 60 -8.30 -1.31 7.16
C GLY A 60 -6.91 -1.41 6.53
N ILE A 61 -6.82 -1.86 5.27
CA ILE A 61 -5.56 -2.00 4.53
C ILE A 61 -5.36 -0.77 3.67
N ARG A 62 -4.19 -0.14 3.78
CA ARG A 62 -3.83 1.06 3.04
C ARG A 62 -2.99 0.75 1.81
N PHE A 63 -3.08 1.60 0.80
CA PHE A 63 -2.24 1.53 -0.39
C PHE A 63 -1.18 2.59 -0.24
N CYS A 64 0.08 2.20 -0.37
CA CYS A 64 1.21 3.11 -0.22
C CYS A 64 2.15 3.00 -1.42
N SER A 65 2.80 4.09 -1.73
CA SER A 65 3.87 4.11 -2.71
C SER A 65 5.08 3.27 -2.21
N PRO A 66 5.87 2.63 -3.08
CA PRO A 66 7.06 1.88 -2.67
C PRO A 66 8.10 2.71 -1.89
N GLU A 67 8.10 4.03 -2.07
CA GLU A 67 8.95 4.99 -1.34
C GLU A 67 8.75 4.90 0.17
N PHE A 68 7.56 4.51 0.65
CA PHE A 68 7.32 4.25 2.07
C PHE A 68 8.34 3.27 2.68
N ILE A 69 8.64 2.18 1.97
CA ILE A 69 9.61 1.18 2.43
C ILE A 69 11.03 1.69 2.29
N ILE A 70 11.33 2.36 1.17
CA ILE A 70 12.67 2.90 0.89
C ILE A 70 13.07 3.89 1.99
N GLU A 71 12.19 4.85 2.31
CA GLU A 71 12.42 5.84 3.36
C GLU A 71 12.45 5.21 4.75
N SER A 72 11.59 4.23 5.01
CA SER A 72 11.61 3.51 6.30
C SER A 72 12.94 2.79 6.55
N ILE A 73 13.53 2.21 5.50
CA ILE A 73 14.83 1.56 5.57
C ILE A 73 15.95 2.59 5.68
N ALA A 74 15.92 3.64 4.85
CA ALA A 74 16.94 4.69 4.85
C ALA A 74 17.09 5.38 6.21
N GLN A 75 15.98 5.54 6.93
CA GLN A 75 15.93 6.20 8.22
C GLN A 75 15.95 5.24 9.42
N TYR A 76 16.05 3.93 9.17
CA TYR A 76 16.03 2.88 10.21
C TYR A 76 14.79 2.97 11.15
N GLN A 77 13.67 3.47 10.63
CA GLN A 77 12.45 3.69 11.38
C GLN A 77 11.25 3.58 10.44
N VAL A 78 10.23 2.82 10.83
CA VAL A 78 8.95 2.76 10.10
C VAL A 78 8.35 4.15 10.06
N GLN A 79 8.21 4.69 8.85
CA GLN A 79 7.65 6.02 8.63
C GLN A 79 6.14 6.03 8.85
N ASP A 80 5.55 7.21 8.92
CA ASP A 80 4.09 7.36 8.87
C ASP A 80 3.60 7.02 7.45
N TYR A 81 2.75 6.01 7.33
CA TYR A 81 2.23 5.55 6.04
C TYR A 81 1.36 6.61 5.36
N ALA A 82 0.74 7.53 6.13
CA ALA A 82 -0.18 8.53 5.60
C ALA A 82 0.49 9.50 4.62
N ILE A 83 1.81 9.70 4.76
CA ILE A 83 2.62 10.55 3.87
C ILE A 83 2.75 9.93 2.47
N TYR A 84 2.63 8.60 2.38
CA TYR A 84 2.85 7.81 1.18
C TYR A 84 1.55 7.15 0.69
N GLU A 85 0.40 7.53 1.24
CA GLU A 85 -0.88 6.91 0.91
C GLU A 85 -1.30 7.30 -0.51
N GLU A 86 -1.64 6.27 -1.30
CA GLU A 86 -2.10 6.41 -2.68
C GLU A 86 -3.62 6.27 -2.68
N GLU A 87 -4.32 7.24 -3.25
CA GLU A 87 -5.79 7.27 -3.30
C GLU A 87 -6.29 7.47 -4.73
N PRO A 88 -7.46 6.91 -5.11
CA PRO A 88 -8.05 7.19 -6.41
C PRO A 88 -8.25 8.70 -6.57
N GLN A 89 -7.59 9.31 -7.56
CA GLN A 89 -7.89 10.70 -7.90
C GLN A 89 -9.28 10.73 -8.54
N GLN A 90 -10.18 11.54 -7.98
CA GLN A 90 -11.35 11.95 -8.76
C GLN A 90 -10.79 12.71 -9.96
N ASN A 91 -11.09 12.24 -11.17
CA ASN A 91 -10.95 13.11 -12.33
C ASN A 91 -11.78 14.35 -11.99
N ALA A 92 -11.14 15.52 -11.96
CA ALA A 92 -11.90 16.74 -12.13
C ALA A 92 -12.56 16.57 -13.50
N ASP A 93 -13.82 16.14 -13.50
CA ASP A 93 -14.74 16.52 -14.56
C ASP A 93 -14.81 18.05 -14.44
N ASP A 94 -13.84 18.73 -15.03
CA ASP A 94 -14.02 20.08 -15.53
C ASP A 94 -15.09 19.92 -16.61
N ASN A 95 -16.34 19.90 -16.17
CA ASN A 95 -17.45 20.46 -16.91
C ASN A 95 -17.11 21.93 -17.15
N ASP A 96 -16.25 22.19 -18.13
CA ASP A 96 -16.34 23.41 -18.92
C ASP A 96 -17.60 23.25 -19.80
N GLU A 97 -18.76 23.36 -19.15
CA GLU A 97 -19.95 23.89 -19.80
C GLU A 97 -19.69 25.38 -20.06
N GLU A 98 -19.25 25.73 -21.26
CA GLU A 98 -19.79 26.84 -22.08
C GLU A 98 -19.22 26.85 -23.52
#